data_AF-A0A7C0YP38-F1
#
_entry.id   AF-A0A7C0YP38-F1
#
_cell.length_a   1.000
_cell.length_b   1.000
_cell.length_c   1.000
_cell.angle_alpha   90.00
_cell.angle_beta   90.00
_cell.angle_gamma   90.00
#
_symmetry.space_group_name_H-M   'P 1'
#
loop_
_entity.id
_entity.type
_entity.pdbx_description
1 polymer ?
#
loop_
_entity_poly.entity_id
_entity_poly.type
_entity_poly.pdbx_seq_one_letter_code
_entity_poly.pdbx_strand_id
1 'polypeptide(L)'
;MDIFSEHFKKEHFLTKIDARVKLVVTLALLVMVLSYKGMLFPLVIAAVSLIVCISMRIPLRIMLLRFSQPMFIALVILLLKFFFSGEEIMFSMNLFGMKIAGHKDGLMEGLRITSRIIGGVSLVVALGF
;
A
#
# COMPACT_ATOMS: atom_id res chain seq x y z
N MET A 1 -25.79 -8.18 -4.45
CA MET A 1 -25.42 -6.89 -5.08
C MET A 1 -25.60 -5.73 -4.09
N ASP A 2 -25.70 -6.03 -2.79
CA ASP A 2 -26.12 -5.09 -1.75
C ASP A 2 -24.96 -4.29 -1.11
N ILE A 3 -23.72 -4.73 -1.33
CA ILE A 3 -22.53 -4.03 -0.78
C ILE A 3 -22.25 -2.71 -1.52
N PHE A 4 -22.70 -2.58 -2.78
CA PHE A 4 -22.52 -1.35 -3.58
C PHE A 4 -23.59 -0.28 -3.28
N SER A 5 -24.79 -0.67 -2.88
CA SER A 5 -25.89 0.28 -2.62
C SER A 5 -25.76 0.97 -1.25
N GLU A 6 -25.12 0.33 -0.27
CA GLU A 6 -24.82 0.95 1.03
C GLU A 6 -23.67 1.98 0.95
N HIS A 7 -22.80 1.90 -0.06
CA HIS A 7 -21.70 2.84 -0.28
C HIS A 7 -22.15 4.23 -0.73
N PHE A 8 -23.26 4.34 -1.47
CA PHE A 8 -23.71 5.60 -2.05
C PHE A 8 -24.55 6.47 -1.09
N LYS A 9 -24.90 5.97 0.10
CA LYS A 9 -25.94 6.57 0.94
C LYS A 9 -25.43 7.47 2.07
N LYS A 10 -24.11 7.64 2.23
CA LYS A 10 -23.53 8.55 3.23
C LYS A 10 -22.88 9.74 2.53
N GLU A 11 -23.48 10.92 2.69
CA GLU A 11 -22.92 12.17 2.18
C GLU A 11 -21.56 12.44 2.84
N HIS A 12 -20.49 12.33 2.06
CA HIS A 12 -19.14 12.68 2.49
C HIS A 12 -18.75 14.03 1.90
N PHE A 13 -17.91 14.78 2.63
CA PHE A 13 -17.34 16.06 2.15
C PHE A 13 -16.61 15.91 0.81
N LEU A 14 -16.03 14.72 0.56
CA LEU A 14 -15.34 14.38 -0.69
C LEU A 14 -16.27 13.95 -1.83
N THR A 15 -17.54 13.65 -1.57
CA THR A 15 -18.55 13.40 -2.61
C THR A 15 -18.99 14.69 -3.30
N LYS A 16 -18.84 15.85 -2.62
CA LYS A 16 -19.15 17.17 -3.17
C LYS A 16 -18.08 17.72 -4.11
N ILE A 17 -16.89 17.12 -4.14
CA ILE A 17 -15.80 17.52 -5.05
C ILE A 17 -15.96 16.80 -6.38
N ASP A 18 -15.76 17.52 -7.49
CA ASP A 18 -15.78 16.97 -8.84
C ASP A 18 -14.88 15.73 -8.96
N ALA A 19 -15.47 14.64 -9.45
CA ALA A 19 -14.78 13.35 -9.63
C ALA A 19 -13.51 13.46 -10.48
N ARG A 20 -13.49 14.40 -11.46
CA ARG A 20 -12.33 14.67 -12.31
C ARG A 20 -11.14 15.21 -11.53
N VAL A 21 -11.38 16.15 -10.60
CA VAL A 21 -10.32 16.73 -9.76
C VAL A 21 -9.76 15.65 -8.84
N LYS A 22 -10.63 14.82 -8.26
CA LYS A 22 -10.22 13.70 -7.41
C LYS A 22 -9.33 12.71 -8.17
N LEU A 23 -9.67 12.38 -9.41
CA LEU A 23 -8.85 11.51 -10.27
C LEU A 23 -7.49 12.12 -10.60
N VAL A 24 -7.43 13.39 -11.01
CA VAL A 24 -6.16 14.06 -11.33
C VAL A 24 -5.25 14.12 -10.11
N VAL A 25 -5.79 14.45 -8.94
CA VAL A 25 -5.04 14.49 -7.68
C VAL A 25 -4.54 13.08 -7.30
N THR A 26 -5.39 12.06 -7.43
CA THR A 26 -5.00 10.66 -7.16
C THR A 26 -3.85 10.23 -8.05
N LEU A 27 -3.94 10.53 -9.35
CA LEU A 27 -2.92 10.19 -10.33
C LEU A 27 -1.59 10.90 -10.03
N ALA A 28 -1.63 12.20 -9.75
CA ALA A 28 -0.45 12.98 -9.41
C ALA A 28 0.26 12.45 -8.15
N LEU A 29 -0.51 12.15 -7.10
CA LEU A 29 0.02 11.59 -5.86
C LEU A 29 0.58 10.18 -6.06
N LEU A 30 -0.06 9.33 -6.86
CA LEU A 30 0.48 8.01 -7.23
C LEU A 30 1.84 8.14 -7.93
N VAL A 31 1.97 9.03 -8.91
CA VAL A 31 3.23 9.27 -9.62
C VAL A 31 4.32 9.74 -8.64
N MET A 32 3.98 10.63 -7.69
CA MET A 32 4.92 11.07 -6.66
C MET A 32 5.35 9.93 -5.74
N VAL A 33 4.41 9.09 -5.26
CA VAL A 33 4.71 7.92 -4.40
C VAL A 33 5.65 6.95 -5.11
N LEU A 34 5.42 6.68 -6.40
CA LEU A 34 6.21 5.74 -7.18
C LEU A 34 7.61 6.30 -7.52
N SER A 35 7.71 7.60 -7.79
CA SER A 35 8.97 8.25 -8.17
C SER A 35 9.91 8.49 -6.97
N TYR A 36 9.36 8.59 -5.76
CA TYR A 36 10.16 8.90 -4.57
C TYR A 36 11.00 7.69 -4.12
N LYS A 37 12.33 7.87 -4.05
CA LYS A 37 13.28 6.80 -3.69
C LYS A 37 13.31 6.45 -2.19
N GLY A 38 12.79 7.30 -1.31
CA GLY A 38 12.78 7.08 0.13
C GLY A 38 11.52 6.36 0.64
N MET A 39 11.55 5.97 1.92
CA MET A 39 10.44 5.27 2.59
C MET A 39 9.45 6.22 3.31
N LEU A 40 9.89 7.45 3.61
CA LEU A 40 9.12 8.42 4.38
C LEU A 40 7.87 8.92 3.63
N PHE A 41 8.02 9.28 2.35
CA PHE A 41 6.93 9.89 1.57
C PHE A 41 5.72 8.96 1.37
N PRO A 42 5.89 7.67 0.98
CA PRO A 42 4.76 6.74 0.92
C PRO A 42 4.07 6.54 2.27
N LEU A 43 4.84 6.57 3.36
CA LEU A 43 4.33 6.37 4.72
C LEU A 43 3.52 7.56 5.22
N VAL A 44 3.97 8.79 4.91
CA VAL A 44 3.21 10.02 5.18
C VAL A 44 1.92 10.04 4.37
N ILE A 45 1.96 9.66 3.08
CA ILE A 45 0.74 9.57 2.27
C ILE A 45 -0.22 8.51 2.79
N ALA A 46 0.29 7.36 3.25
CA ALA A 46 -0.53 6.35 3.91
C ALA A 46 -1.19 6.90 5.18
N ALA A 47 -0.46 7.65 6.02
CA ALA A 47 -1.01 8.26 7.23
C ALA A 47 -2.09 9.31 6.91
N VAL A 48 -1.83 10.21 5.94
CA VAL A 48 -2.78 11.25 5.52
C VAL A 48 -4.04 10.63 4.94
N SER A 49 -3.90 9.63 4.05
CA SER A 49 -5.05 8.93 3.47
C SER A 49 -5.86 8.18 4.53
N LEU A 50 -5.21 7.62 5.56
CA LEU A 50 -5.90 6.97 6.67
C LEU A 50 -6.66 7.98 7.55
N ILE A 51 -6.09 9.16 7.82
CA ILE A 51 -6.79 10.26 8.51
C ILE A 51 -8.02 10.71 7.71
N VAL A 52 -7.88 10.86 6.39
CA VAL A 52 -8.98 11.21 5.49
C VAL A 52 -10.07 10.13 5.53
N CYS A 53 -9.71 8.84 5.52
CA CYS A 53 -10.65 7.73 5.66
C CYS A 53 -11.41 7.74 7.00
N ILE A 54 -10.72 8.03 8.12
CA ILE A 54 -11.34 8.15 9.44
C ILE A 54 -12.31 9.34 9.47
N SER A 55 -11.92 10.48 8.91
CA SER A 55 -12.78 11.67 8.79
C SER A 55 -14.04 11.36 7.99
N MET A 56 -13.93 10.52 6.96
CA MET A 56 -15.07 10.04 6.18
C MET A 56 -15.91 8.96 6.88
N ARG A 57 -15.55 8.45 8.07
CA ARG A 57 -16.28 7.37 8.78
C ARG A 57 -16.62 6.17 7.88
N ILE A 58 -15.70 5.82 6.98
CA ILE A 58 -15.86 4.66 6.10
C ILE A 58 -15.81 3.39 6.98
N PRO A 59 -16.70 2.39 6.75
CA PRO A 59 -16.66 1.15 7.50
C PRO A 59 -15.33 0.43 7.31
N LEU A 60 -14.53 0.38 8.38
CA LEU A 60 -13.19 -0.22 8.39
C LEU A 60 -13.16 -1.66 7.87
N ARG A 61 -14.25 -2.42 8.04
CA ARG A 61 -14.39 -3.80 7.53
C ARG A 61 -14.20 -3.89 6.01
N ILE A 62 -14.80 -2.97 5.26
CA ILE A 62 -14.71 -2.97 3.79
C ILE A 62 -13.31 -2.51 3.36
N MET A 63 -12.77 -1.52 4.07
CA MET A 63 -11.40 -1.06 3.89
C MET A 63 -10.41 -2.21 4.06
N LEU A 64 -10.49 -2.96 5.16
CA LEU A 64 -9.67 -4.13 5.44
C LEU A 64 -9.80 -5.22 4.38
N LEU A 65 -11.02 -5.47 3.89
CA LEU A 65 -11.25 -6.49 2.85
C LEU A 65 -10.52 -6.12 1.55
N ARG A 66 -10.63 -4.86 1.10
CA ARG A 66 -9.91 -4.36 -0.10
C ARG A 66 -8.40 -4.26 0.13
N PHE A 67 -7.98 -3.95 1.35
CA PHE A 67 -6.57 -3.84 1.72
C PHE A 67 -5.89 -5.21 1.79
N SER A 68 -6.64 -6.30 1.99
CA SER A 68 -6.09 -7.65 2.11
C SER A 68 -5.40 -8.12 0.83
N GLN A 69 -5.95 -7.83 -0.36
CA GLN A 69 -5.39 -8.32 -1.63
C GLN A 69 -4.02 -7.68 -1.91
N PRO A 70 -3.84 -6.34 -1.81
CA PRO A 70 -2.54 -5.72 -2.01
C PRO A 70 -1.54 -6.04 -0.90
N MET A 71 -2.01 -6.20 0.35
CA MET A 71 -1.13 -6.60 1.47
C MET A 71 -0.53 -7.98 1.24
N PHE A 72 -1.32 -8.93 0.74
CA PHE A 72 -0.83 -10.26 0.42
C PHE A 72 0.28 -10.20 -0.63
N ILE A 73 0.07 -9.42 -1.71
CA ILE A 73 1.08 -9.23 -2.75
C ILE A 73 2.35 -8.58 -2.18
N ALA A 74 2.19 -7.54 -1.35
CA ALA A 74 3.33 -6.86 -0.72
C ALA A 74 4.14 -7.79 0.18
N LEU A 75 3.46 -8.64 0.97
CA LEU A 75 4.10 -9.65 1.81
C LEU A 75 4.90 -10.66 0.98
N VAL A 76 4.31 -11.17 -0.10
CA VAL A 76 5.00 -12.12 -1.00
C VAL A 76 6.24 -11.46 -1.61
N ILE A 77 6.15 -10.22 -2.09
CA ILE A 77 7.28 -9.49 -2.65
C ILE A 77 8.37 -9.26 -1.60
N LEU A 78 7.99 -8.89 -0.37
CA LEU A 78 8.94 -8.70 0.73
C LEU A 78 9.69 -9.99 1.04
N LEU A 79 8.99 -11.13 1.13
CA LEU A 79 9.61 -12.43 1.35
C LEU A 79 10.55 -12.81 0.19
N LEU A 80 10.10 -12.64 -1.06
CA LEU A 80 10.94 -12.91 -2.23
C LEU A 80 12.20 -12.04 -2.23
N LYS A 81 12.07 -10.73 -1.99
CA LYS A 81 13.22 -9.82 -1.93
C LYS A 81 14.16 -10.17 -0.77
N PHE A 82 13.61 -10.55 0.39
CA PHE A 82 14.40 -10.94 1.55
C PHE A 82 15.23 -12.21 1.33
N PHE A 83 14.66 -13.22 0.67
CA PHE A 83 15.31 -14.53 0.47
C PHE A 83 16.13 -14.63 -0.82
N PHE A 84 15.76 -13.91 -1.89
CA PHE A 84 16.35 -14.09 -3.23
C PHE A 84 17.09 -12.86 -3.76
N SER A 85 17.02 -11.70 -3.11
CA SER A 85 17.54 -10.46 -3.68
C SER A 85 18.38 -9.67 -2.68
N GLY A 86 19.65 -10.02 -2.54
CA GLY A 86 20.65 -9.13 -1.97
C GLY A 86 22.06 -9.69 -2.09
N GLU A 87 23.04 -8.83 -1.86
CA GLU A 87 24.46 -9.21 -1.93
C GLU A 87 25.02 -9.49 -0.53
N GLU A 88 24.57 -8.75 0.50
CA GLU A 88 24.99 -8.98 1.89
C GLU A 88 24.13 -10.05 2.60
N ILE A 89 24.76 -11.19 2.90
CA ILE A 89 24.16 -12.32 3.60
C ILE A 89 24.24 -12.08 5.12
N MET A 90 23.10 -11.98 5.80
CA MET A 90 23.04 -11.88 7.26
C MET A 90 22.98 -13.25 7.95
N PHE A 91 22.29 -14.21 7.33
CA PHE A 91 22.16 -15.57 7.82
C PHE A 91 22.13 -16.49 6.60
N SER A 92 23.05 -17.44 6.50
CA SER A 92 22.96 -18.52 5.52
C SER A 92 22.53 -19.80 6.23
N MET A 93 21.36 -20.33 5.89
CA MET A 93 20.93 -21.64 6.35
C MET A 93 20.85 -22.57 5.14
N ASN A 94 21.60 -23.67 5.19
CA ASN A 94 21.49 -24.73 4.19
C ASN A 94 20.31 -25.62 4.57
N LEU A 95 19.24 -25.55 3.80
CA LEU A 95 18.09 -26.43 3.92
C LEU A 95 17.98 -27.21 2.61
N PHE A 96 18.07 -28.54 2.69
CA PHE A 96 17.86 -29.44 1.55
C PHE A 96 18.73 -29.16 0.30
N GLY A 97 20.00 -28.74 0.48
CA GLY A 97 20.91 -28.47 -0.63
C GLY A 97 20.71 -27.11 -1.33
N MET A 98 19.70 -26.32 -0.91
CA MET A 98 19.55 -24.93 -1.31
C MET A 98 20.10 -24.01 -0.22
N LYS A 99 21.02 -23.11 -0.61
CA LYS A 99 21.51 -22.02 0.23
C LYS A 99 20.42 -20.95 0.33
N ILE A 100 19.60 -20.99 1.37
CA ILE A 100 18.66 -19.92 1.66
C ILE A 100 19.40 -18.92 2.55
N ALA A 101 19.69 -17.75 1.99
CA ALA A 101 20.36 -16.67 2.68
C ALA A 101 19.36 -15.52 2.92
N GLY A 102 19.24 -15.06 4.16
CA GLY A 102 18.51 -13.84 4.47
C GLY A 102 19.38 -12.63 4.17
N HIS A 103 18.96 -11.78 3.22
CA HIS A 103 19.72 -10.62 2.79
C HIS A 103 19.23 -9.33 3.43
N LYS A 104 20.16 -8.56 4.02
CA LYS A 104 19.85 -7.28 4.69
C LYS A 104 19.39 -6.22 3.69
N ASP A 105 20.05 -6.16 2.53
CA ASP A 105 19.66 -5.30 1.41
C ASP A 105 18.28 -5.66 0.86
N GLY A 106 18.02 -6.97 0.74
CA GLY A 106 16.73 -7.49 0.31
C GLY A 106 15.59 -7.12 1.23
N LEU A 107 15.83 -7.11 2.56
CA LEU A 107 14.84 -6.63 3.53
C LEU A 107 14.54 -5.14 3.36
N MET A 108 15.58 -4.32 3.25
CA MET A 108 15.46 -2.86 3.13
C MET A 108 14.72 -2.48 1.84
N GLU A 109 15.05 -3.14 0.74
CA GLU A 109 14.42 -2.91 -0.56
C GLU A 109 12.99 -3.46 -0.59
N GLY A 110 12.75 -4.63 0.00
CA GLY A 110 11.42 -5.19 0.21
C GLY A 110 10.52 -4.27 1.04
N LEU A 111 11.05 -3.64 2.10
CA LEU A 111 10.34 -2.63 2.89
C LEU A 111 9.99 -1.39 2.06
N ARG A 112 10.93 -0.90 1.24
CA ARG A 112 10.67 0.25 0.34
C ARG A 112 9.54 -0.08 -0.64
N ILE A 113 9.54 -1.26 -1.25
CA ILE A 113 8.46 -1.66 -2.16
C ILE A 113 7.12 -1.79 -1.41
N THR A 114 7.14 -2.44 -0.24
CA THR A 114 5.95 -2.62 0.61
C THR A 114 5.35 -1.27 1.01
N SER A 115 6.17 -0.31 1.45
CA SER A 115 5.72 1.04 1.81
C SER A 115 5.08 1.78 0.62
N ARG A 116 5.61 1.63 -0.60
CA ARG A 116 5.01 2.20 -1.82
C ARG A 116 3.65 1.57 -2.13
N ILE A 117 3.53 0.25 -2.00
CA ILE A 117 2.26 -0.46 -2.19
C ILE A 117 1.23 0.06 -1.16
N ILE A 118 1.61 0.13 0.11
CA ILE A 118 0.74 0.63 1.19
C ILE A 118 0.30 2.08 0.92
N GLY A 119 1.22 2.96 0.53
CA GLY A 119 0.93 4.36 0.22
C GLY A 119 -0.03 4.50 -0.96
N GLY A 120 0.23 3.78 -2.06
CA GLY A 120 -0.62 3.82 -3.25
C GLY A 120 -2.02 3.24 -3.00
N VAL A 121 -2.11 2.10 -2.32
CA VAL A 121 -3.39 1.46 -2.00
C VAL A 121 -4.22 2.32 -1.07
N SER A 122 -3.61 2.88 -0.01
CA SER A 122 -4.32 3.76 0.92
C SER A 122 -4.87 5.00 0.21
N LEU A 123 -4.12 5.57 -0.74
CA LEU A 123 -4.56 6.69 -1.54
C LEU A 123 -5.76 6.34 -2.45
N VAL A 124 -5.66 5.24 -3.20
CA VAL A 124 -6.73 4.78 -4.10
C VAL A 124 -7.98 4.42 -3.30
N VAL A 125 -7.82 3.84 -2.12
CA VAL A 125 -8.94 3.57 -1.22
C VAL A 125 -9.55 4.87 -0.72
N ALA A 126 -8.76 5.84 -0.24
CA ALA A 126 -9.29 7.10 0.28
C ALA A 126 -9.99 7.96 -0.78
N LEU A 127 -9.50 7.96 -2.02
CA LEU A 127 -10.02 8.78 -3.11
C LEU A 127 -10.94 8.02 -4.07
N GLY A 128 -11.05 6.69 -3.93
CA GLY A 128 -11.96 5.85 -4.70
C GLY A 128 -13.38 5.80 -4.16
N PHE A 129 -13.66 6.45 -3.03
CA PHE A 129 -14.99 6.69 -2.46
C PHE A 129 -15.47 8.11 -2.79
#